data_AF-A0A919ZSQ8-F1
#
_entry.id   AF-A0A919ZSQ8-F1
#
_cell.length_a   1.000
_cell.length_b   1.000
_cell.length_c   1.000
_cell.angle_alpha   90.00
_cell.angle_beta   90.00
_cell.angle_gamma   90.00
#
_symmetry.space_group_name_H-M   'P 1'
#
loop_
_entity.id
_entity.type
_entity.pdbx_description
1 polymer ?
#
loop_
_entity_poly.entity_id
_entity_poly.type
_entity_poly.pdbx_seq_one_letter_code
_entity_poly.pdbx_strand_id
1 'polypeptide(L)'
;MYRIIFFLFLISSSVYAKDPPKKFLDDEYIFKFEENIKYPYDTGFWGPIETHTRIHQNPWALRYDNKITKTNEYSLRFEKRLEDCGAEDCNRKEKTFIGRSELGFFDPVTDENVRGHLGEYWYTWSFYIDPVSDGPKNMRDFVHIGQFKMDLEHEKLTRSLLTSQTIDEFNVACPEMSFFFSWRYDGIYVGRSGVSVCDGSDYKRIITLNNVKDKWHTVLLNINWTDQEDGKIKLWLNDQLIYRFEGKTISKIVKNKNEYQMGPKFRFGLYSQGENGDQVMHYEGMKAEKSCNKLQLFDCNYIQKQEIDVVKTNPADPDDGNQIVGQYETNDDQAKRDRIINTLINKITKDISKKSNSNKDDIKTWVATEVNKLDWDKDLDKSKDRKKIRDQLTKKGKKTFK
;
A
#
# COMPACT_ATOMS: atom_id res chain seq x y z
N MET A 1 4.34 -56.02 -2.42
CA MET A 1 4.35 -54.64 -1.90
C MET A 1 4.65 -53.72 -3.08
N TYR A 2 3.63 -53.34 -3.86
CA TYR A 2 3.79 -52.47 -5.03
C TYR A 2 3.29 -51.07 -4.67
N ARG A 3 4.21 -50.10 -4.57
CA ARG A 3 3.88 -48.67 -4.48
C ARG A 3 3.52 -48.19 -5.88
N ILE A 4 2.23 -48.01 -6.13
CA ILE A 4 1.74 -47.28 -7.31
C ILE A 4 1.96 -45.80 -7.03
N ILE A 5 2.90 -45.20 -7.75
CA ILE A 5 3.10 -43.75 -7.78
C ILE A 5 2.05 -43.19 -8.73
N PHE A 6 1.04 -42.50 -8.18
CA PHE A 6 0.12 -41.69 -8.98
C PHE A 6 0.86 -40.44 -9.46
N PHE A 7 1.25 -40.42 -10.73
CA PHE A 7 1.53 -39.17 -11.43
C PHE A 7 0.18 -38.49 -11.69
N LEU A 8 -0.15 -37.49 -10.88
CA LEU A 8 -1.18 -36.51 -11.20
C LEU A 8 -0.69 -35.69 -12.40
N PHE A 9 -1.07 -36.11 -13.60
CA PHE A 9 -1.07 -35.22 -14.76
C PHE A 9 -2.13 -34.15 -14.51
N LEU A 10 -1.69 -32.97 -14.07
CA LEU A 10 -2.49 -31.75 -14.20
C LEU A 10 -2.66 -31.50 -15.69
N ILE A 11 -3.82 -31.90 -16.22
CA ILE A 11 -4.26 -31.47 -17.55
C ILE A 11 -4.46 -29.97 -17.43
N SER A 12 -3.48 -29.18 -17.88
CA SER A 12 -3.66 -27.76 -18.07
C SER A 12 -4.77 -27.60 -19.10
N SER A 13 -5.95 -27.17 -18.66
CA SER A 13 -6.93 -26.59 -19.54
C SER A 13 -6.31 -25.30 -20.08
N SER A 14 -5.52 -25.43 -21.15
CA SER A 14 -4.97 -24.33 -21.92
C SER A 14 -6.14 -23.58 -22.54
N VAL A 15 -6.66 -22.60 -21.80
CA VAL A 15 -7.43 -21.52 -22.40
C VAL A 15 -6.44 -20.84 -23.34
N TYR A 16 -6.53 -21.15 -24.63
CA TYR A 16 -5.69 -20.53 -25.65
C TYR A 16 -5.87 -19.01 -25.54
N ALA A 17 -4.77 -18.29 -25.32
CA ALA A 17 -4.74 -16.84 -25.39
C ALA A 17 -5.27 -16.44 -26.78
N LYS A 18 -6.15 -15.43 -26.84
CA LYS A 18 -6.45 -14.81 -28.14
C LYS A 18 -5.27 -13.93 -28.52
N ASP A 19 -4.76 -13.99 -29.74
CA ASP A 19 -3.66 -13.08 -30.12
C ASP A 19 -4.00 -11.61 -29.83
N PRO A 20 -3.10 -10.86 -29.16
CA PRO A 20 -3.28 -9.42 -29.04
C PRO A 20 -3.26 -8.80 -30.45
N PRO A 21 -3.96 -7.67 -30.67
CA PRO A 21 -3.88 -6.93 -31.91
C PRO A 21 -2.42 -6.68 -32.31
N LYS A 22 -2.06 -6.96 -33.58
CA LYS A 22 -0.67 -6.80 -34.07
C LYS A 22 -0.07 -5.42 -33.77
N LYS A 23 -0.88 -4.36 -33.82
CA LYS A 23 -0.46 -2.99 -33.47
C LYS A 23 0.06 -2.86 -32.03
N PHE A 24 -0.40 -3.68 -31.09
CA PHE A 24 0.04 -3.66 -29.69
C PHE A 24 1.33 -4.45 -29.44
N LEU A 25 1.83 -5.15 -30.47
CA LEU A 25 3.13 -5.83 -30.49
C LEU A 25 4.22 -4.98 -31.18
N ASP A 26 3.84 -3.81 -31.70
CA ASP A 26 4.78 -2.86 -32.32
C ASP A 26 5.46 -2.03 -31.22
N ASP A 27 6.79 -2.05 -31.19
CA ASP A 27 7.61 -1.33 -30.20
C ASP A 27 7.44 0.19 -30.30
N GLU A 28 7.01 0.71 -31.44
CA GLU A 28 6.76 2.15 -31.66
C GLU A 28 5.30 2.54 -31.38
N TYR A 29 4.44 1.59 -30.99
CA TYR A 29 3.06 1.88 -30.68
C TYR A 29 2.93 2.69 -29.38
N ILE A 30 2.24 3.83 -29.45
CA ILE A 30 1.94 4.68 -28.30
C ILE A 30 0.48 4.51 -27.93
N PHE A 31 0.24 3.80 -26.82
CA PHE A 31 -1.08 3.70 -26.20
C PHE A 31 -1.61 5.07 -25.79
N LYS A 32 -2.83 5.38 -26.23
CA LYS A 32 -3.47 6.68 -25.91
C LYS A 32 -4.02 6.68 -24.50
N PHE A 33 -4.32 7.87 -23.99
CA PHE A 33 -5.12 8.01 -22.77
C PHE A 33 -6.48 7.35 -22.95
N GLU A 34 -6.97 6.66 -21.92
CA GLU A 34 -8.30 6.05 -21.90
C GLU A 34 -8.54 5.07 -23.08
N GLU A 35 -7.45 4.44 -23.55
CA GLU A 35 -7.51 3.43 -24.59
C GLU A 35 -7.83 2.07 -23.98
N ASN A 36 -8.91 1.46 -24.46
CA ASN A 36 -9.26 0.08 -24.12
C ASN A 36 -8.19 -0.89 -24.62
N ILE A 37 -7.72 -1.73 -23.72
CA ILE A 37 -6.71 -2.74 -24.01
C ILE A 37 -7.39 -4.08 -24.20
N LYS A 38 -7.11 -4.69 -25.35
CA LYS A 38 -7.57 -6.04 -25.67
C LYS A 38 -6.68 -7.07 -24.99
N TYR A 39 -6.90 -7.27 -23.70
CA TYR A 39 -6.18 -8.28 -22.92
C TYR A 39 -6.56 -9.69 -23.41
N PRO A 40 -5.57 -10.55 -23.71
CA PRO A 40 -5.81 -11.81 -24.40
C PRO A 40 -6.35 -12.93 -23.50
N TYR A 41 -6.39 -12.71 -22.18
CA TYR A 41 -6.86 -13.67 -21.18
C TYR A 41 -8.13 -13.19 -20.49
N ASP A 42 -8.92 -14.13 -19.96
CA ASP A 42 -10.11 -13.84 -19.19
C ASP A 42 -9.75 -13.20 -17.84
N THR A 43 -10.29 -12.01 -17.59
CA THR A 43 -10.08 -11.24 -16.37
C THR A 43 -11.17 -11.50 -15.31
N GLY A 44 -12.21 -12.27 -15.66
CA GLY A 44 -13.36 -12.53 -14.78
C GLY A 44 -14.09 -11.24 -14.40
N PHE A 45 -14.41 -11.10 -13.11
CA PHE A 45 -15.16 -9.94 -12.60
C PHE A 45 -14.41 -8.61 -12.68
N TRP A 46 -13.12 -8.60 -13.02
CA TRP A 46 -12.39 -7.37 -13.24
C TRP A 46 -12.93 -6.56 -14.42
N GLY A 47 -13.47 -7.23 -15.44
CA GLY A 47 -13.96 -6.56 -16.65
C GLY A 47 -12.83 -6.03 -17.56
N PRO A 48 -13.13 -5.04 -18.42
CA PRO A 48 -12.19 -4.52 -19.41
C PRO A 48 -11.06 -3.70 -18.78
N ILE A 49 -9.91 -3.71 -19.45
CA ILE A 49 -8.71 -2.95 -19.06
C ILE A 49 -8.60 -1.71 -19.92
N GLU A 50 -8.21 -0.60 -19.31
CA GLU A 50 -8.04 0.68 -19.98
C GLU A 50 -6.79 1.40 -19.45
N THR A 51 -6.15 2.20 -20.30
CA THR A 51 -5.02 3.05 -19.91
C THR A 51 -5.46 4.24 -19.05
N HIS A 52 -4.65 4.59 -18.05
CA HIS A 52 -4.95 5.75 -17.22
C HIS A 52 -4.83 7.06 -18.02
N THR A 53 -5.69 8.03 -17.73
CA THR A 53 -5.64 9.44 -18.23
C THR A 53 -4.32 10.20 -18.04
N ARG A 54 -3.36 9.62 -17.31
CA ARG A 54 -2.06 10.23 -16.97
C ARG A 54 -0.87 9.34 -17.35
N ILE A 55 -1.09 8.30 -18.15
CA ILE A 55 0.00 7.49 -18.73
C ILE A 55 0.88 8.37 -19.61
N HIS A 56 2.20 8.35 -19.41
CA HIS A 56 3.10 9.12 -20.28
C HIS A 56 3.02 8.59 -21.73
N GLN A 57 3.18 9.49 -22.70
CA GLN A 57 2.90 9.20 -24.11
C GLN A 57 4.15 8.79 -24.89
N ASN A 58 4.97 7.91 -24.31
CA ASN A 58 6.14 7.33 -24.96
C ASN A 58 5.87 5.88 -25.40
N PRO A 59 6.52 5.39 -26.48
CA PRO A 59 6.31 4.01 -26.96
C PRO A 59 6.74 2.91 -25.98
N TRP A 60 7.62 3.23 -25.04
CA TRP A 60 8.04 2.27 -24.01
C TRP A 60 7.08 2.21 -22.82
N ALA A 61 6.15 3.17 -22.68
CA ALA A 61 5.27 3.27 -21.51
C ALA A 61 4.59 1.94 -21.19
N LEU A 62 4.06 1.29 -22.22
CA LEU A 62 3.36 0.03 -22.15
C LEU A 62 3.57 -0.77 -23.44
N ARG A 63 3.83 -2.07 -23.30
CA ARG A 63 3.90 -3.02 -24.42
C ARG A 63 3.36 -4.40 -24.00
N TYR A 64 2.96 -5.20 -24.98
CA TYR A 64 2.91 -6.65 -24.77
C TYR A 64 4.31 -7.23 -24.97
N ASP A 65 4.74 -8.08 -24.04
CA ASP A 65 6.02 -8.78 -24.14
C ASP A 65 5.78 -10.29 -24.14
N ASN A 66 6.53 -11.01 -24.96
CA ASN A 66 6.54 -12.48 -25.06
C ASN A 66 7.88 -13.10 -24.67
N LYS A 67 8.86 -12.30 -24.24
CA LYS A 67 10.17 -12.77 -23.77
C LYS A 67 10.18 -12.98 -22.27
N ILE A 68 9.60 -12.04 -21.51
CA ILE A 68 9.48 -12.14 -20.06
C ILE A 68 8.02 -12.46 -19.72
N THR A 69 7.74 -13.76 -19.57
CA THR A 69 6.45 -14.29 -19.13
C THR A 69 6.66 -15.35 -18.05
N LYS A 70 5.63 -15.69 -17.27
CA LYS A 70 5.69 -16.74 -16.25
C LYS A 70 4.94 -17.99 -16.68
N THR A 71 3.67 -17.83 -17.05
CA THR A 71 2.81 -18.94 -17.48
C THR A 71 2.00 -18.63 -18.73
N ASN A 72 1.87 -17.34 -19.05
CA ASN A 72 1.14 -16.84 -20.20
C ASN A 72 2.06 -16.71 -21.42
N GLU A 73 1.47 -16.64 -22.62
CA GLU A 73 2.21 -16.35 -23.86
C GLU A 73 2.66 -14.88 -23.92
N TYR A 74 1.94 -14.00 -23.22
CA TYR A 74 2.21 -12.57 -23.17
C TYR A 74 2.07 -12.00 -21.76
N SER A 75 2.98 -11.11 -21.38
CA SER A 75 2.88 -10.22 -20.23
C SER A 75 2.64 -8.78 -20.68
N LEU A 76 2.12 -7.94 -19.78
CA LEU A 76 2.07 -6.49 -19.98
C LEU A 76 3.34 -5.89 -19.38
N ARG A 77 4.22 -5.36 -20.22
CA ARG A 77 5.45 -4.66 -19.84
C ARG A 77 5.17 -3.17 -19.71
N PHE A 78 5.53 -2.62 -18.56
CA PHE A 78 5.46 -1.20 -18.25
C PHE A 78 6.87 -0.66 -18.10
N GLU A 79 7.15 0.50 -18.68
CA GLU A 79 8.39 1.24 -18.43
C GLU A 79 8.07 2.68 -18.05
N LYS A 80 8.77 3.21 -17.06
CA LYS A 80 8.75 4.62 -16.71
C LYS A 80 10.17 5.07 -16.43
N ARG A 81 10.66 6.05 -17.19
CA ARG A 81 11.96 6.68 -16.96
C ARG A 81 11.83 7.80 -15.94
N LEU A 82 12.98 8.27 -15.43
CA LEU A 82 13.02 9.25 -14.34
C LEU A 82 12.13 10.49 -14.61
N GLU A 83 12.26 11.09 -15.79
CA GLU A 83 11.56 12.32 -16.18
C GLU A 83 10.21 12.08 -16.87
N ASP A 84 9.83 10.83 -17.11
CA ASP A 84 8.56 10.52 -17.78
C ASP A 84 7.37 10.92 -16.90
N CYS A 85 6.51 11.76 -17.45
CA CYS A 85 5.25 12.19 -16.85
C CYS A 85 4.17 12.29 -17.94
N GLY A 86 2.89 12.23 -17.54
CA GLY A 86 1.76 12.34 -18.44
C GLY A 86 0.71 13.31 -17.93
N ALA A 87 0.17 14.14 -18.83
CA ALA A 87 -0.90 15.09 -18.56
C ALA A 87 -0.61 15.93 -17.29
N GLU A 88 -1.56 15.96 -16.34
CA GLU A 88 -1.47 16.77 -15.13
C GLU A 88 -0.32 16.37 -14.19
N ASP A 89 0.21 15.15 -14.27
CA ASP A 89 1.34 14.77 -13.42
C ASP A 89 2.57 15.65 -13.74
N CYS A 90 2.75 16.06 -15.00
CA CYS A 90 3.82 16.98 -15.39
C CYS A 90 3.69 18.38 -14.79
N ASN A 91 2.49 18.77 -14.34
CA ASN A 91 2.22 20.11 -13.84
C ASN A 91 2.35 20.21 -12.30
N ARG A 92 2.62 19.10 -11.61
CA ARG A 92 2.67 19.03 -10.13
C ARG A 92 4.02 19.48 -9.59
N LYS A 93 4.26 20.80 -9.59
CA LYS A 93 5.53 21.42 -9.17
C LYS A 93 5.99 21.04 -7.75
N GLU A 94 5.05 20.74 -6.85
CA GLU A 94 5.33 20.33 -5.45
C GLU A 94 5.89 18.91 -5.33
N LYS A 95 5.82 18.10 -6.41
CA LYS A 95 6.14 16.68 -6.43
C LYS A 95 7.25 16.41 -7.43
N THR A 96 8.40 15.98 -6.93
CA THR A 96 9.56 15.68 -7.77
C THR A 96 9.36 14.35 -8.52
N PHE A 97 9.66 14.34 -9.82
CA PHE A 97 9.69 13.14 -10.69
C PHE A 97 8.43 12.27 -10.62
N ILE A 98 7.27 12.91 -10.46
CA ILE A 98 5.99 12.22 -10.44
C ILE A 98 5.57 11.83 -11.86
N GLY A 99 5.08 10.60 -12.02
CA GLY A 99 4.55 10.15 -13.29
C GLY A 99 4.04 8.73 -13.23
N ARG A 100 3.38 8.32 -14.32
CA ARG A 100 2.65 7.05 -14.38
C ARG A 100 2.83 6.34 -15.70
N SER A 101 2.95 5.03 -15.63
CA SER A 101 2.48 4.13 -16.65
C SER A 101 1.55 3.11 -16.00
N GLU A 102 0.24 3.40 -16.01
CA GLU A 102 -0.76 2.61 -15.29
C GLU A 102 -1.92 2.22 -16.20
N LEU A 103 -2.44 1.01 -15.94
CA LEU A 103 -3.73 0.54 -16.42
C LEU A 103 -4.71 0.44 -15.25
N GLY A 104 -6.00 0.40 -15.57
CA GLY A 104 -7.03 0.18 -14.57
C GLY A 104 -8.22 -0.59 -15.11
N PHE A 105 -8.93 -1.19 -14.16
CA PHE A 105 -10.29 -1.67 -14.30
C PHE A 105 -11.20 -0.55 -13.76
N PHE A 106 -11.48 0.46 -14.60
CA PHE A 106 -12.11 1.71 -14.15
C PHE A 106 -13.64 1.64 -14.06
N ASP A 107 -14.28 0.70 -14.75
CA ASP A 107 -15.73 0.53 -14.71
C ASP A 107 -16.16 -0.95 -14.66
N PRO A 108 -15.68 -1.74 -13.68
CA PRO A 108 -16.23 -3.06 -13.46
C PRO A 108 -17.68 -2.90 -12.98
N VAL A 109 -18.62 -3.33 -13.82
CA VAL A 109 -20.03 -3.49 -13.45
C VAL A 109 -20.19 -4.93 -13.00
N THR A 110 -20.20 -5.14 -11.68
CA THR A 110 -20.24 -6.49 -11.09
C THR A 110 -21.64 -6.95 -10.71
N ASP A 111 -22.54 -6.00 -10.49
CA ASP A 111 -23.97 -6.18 -10.24
C ASP A 111 -24.72 -4.98 -10.86
N GLU A 112 -26.04 -5.09 -11.09
CA GLU A 112 -26.84 -4.11 -11.85
C GLU A 112 -26.68 -2.65 -11.39
N ASN A 113 -26.31 -2.40 -10.13
CA ASN A 113 -26.17 -1.05 -9.57
C ASN A 113 -24.88 -0.84 -8.73
N VAL A 114 -23.78 -1.52 -9.08
CA VAL A 114 -22.47 -1.34 -8.40
C VAL A 114 -21.39 -0.97 -9.41
N ARG A 115 -20.70 0.14 -9.16
CA ARG A 115 -19.46 0.53 -9.89
C ARG A 115 -18.26 0.24 -8.98
N GLY A 116 -17.36 -0.63 -9.43
CA GLY A 116 -16.32 -1.17 -8.54
C GLY A 116 -16.75 -2.50 -7.93
N HIS A 117 -16.04 -2.92 -6.89
CA HIS A 117 -16.29 -4.18 -6.19
C HIS A 117 -16.80 -3.95 -4.76
N LEU A 118 -17.93 -4.57 -4.39
CA LEU A 118 -18.48 -4.59 -3.03
C LEU A 118 -18.75 -6.03 -2.57
N GLY A 119 -18.56 -6.31 -1.28
CA GLY A 119 -18.64 -7.66 -0.72
C GLY A 119 -17.39 -8.51 -1.01
N GLU A 120 -17.54 -9.83 -0.95
CA GLU A 120 -16.42 -10.76 -1.02
C GLU A 120 -15.98 -11.08 -2.45
N TYR A 121 -14.67 -10.97 -2.69
CA TYR A 121 -14.02 -11.34 -3.93
C TYR A 121 -12.66 -12.00 -3.69
N TRP A 122 -12.25 -12.76 -4.69
CA TRP A 122 -10.93 -13.34 -4.83
C TRP A 122 -10.23 -12.69 -6.04
N TYR A 123 -8.99 -12.24 -5.85
CA TYR A 123 -8.20 -11.60 -6.90
C TYR A 123 -6.86 -12.31 -7.05
N THR A 124 -6.35 -12.39 -8.27
CA THR A 124 -5.00 -12.85 -8.56
C THR A 124 -4.37 -12.00 -9.64
N TRP A 125 -3.06 -11.80 -9.53
CA TRP A 125 -2.17 -11.35 -10.60
C TRP A 125 -0.74 -11.76 -10.24
N SER A 126 0.15 -11.78 -11.21
CA SER A 126 1.59 -11.92 -11.00
C SER A 126 2.31 -10.68 -11.49
N PHE A 127 3.39 -10.29 -10.80
CA PHE A 127 4.28 -9.22 -11.26
C PHE A 127 5.75 -9.64 -11.21
N TYR A 128 6.56 -9.07 -12.09
CA TYR A 128 8.01 -9.23 -12.16
C TYR A 128 8.64 -7.86 -12.31
N ILE A 129 9.72 -7.60 -11.55
CA ILE A 129 10.50 -6.37 -11.65
C ILE A 129 11.82 -6.73 -12.32
N ASP A 130 12.07 -6.09 -13.46
CA ASP A 130 13.26 -6.35 -14.26
C ASP A 130 14.54 -5.97 -13.49
N PRO A 131 15.60 -6.80 -13.52
CA PRO A 131 16.89 -6.50 -12.94
C PRO A 131 17.45 -5.12 -13.31
N VAL A 132 17.16 -4.63 -14.53
CA VAL A 132 17.63 -3.32 -15.02
C VAL A 132 16.92 -2.15 -14.36
N SER A 133 15.79 -2.38 -13.69
CA SER A 133 15.03 -1.32 -13.04
C SER A 133 15.84 -0.70 -11.92
N ASP A 134 15.93 0.61 -11.86
CA ASP A 134 16.16 1.36 -10.63
C ASP A 134 14.94 1.26 -9.70
N GLY A 135 15.11 1.70 -8.46
CA GLY A 135 14.04 1.72 -7.49
C GLY A 135 14.14 2.91 -6.54
N PRO A 136 13.17 3.04 -5.63
CA PRO A 136 13.20 4.07 -4.59
C PRO A 136 14.51 4.03 -3.79
N LYS A 137 15.15 5.19 -3.63
CA LYS A 137 16.44 5.32 -2.91
C LYS A 137 16.26 5.94 -1.53
N ASN A 138 15.25 6.79 -1.37
CA ASN A 138 14.98 7.50 -0.13
C ASN A 138 13.67 7.05 0.52
N MET A 139 13.53 7.30 1.82
CA MET A 139 12.33 6.96 2.60
C MET A 139 11.02 7.53 2.04
N ARG A 140 11.07 8.67 1.35
CA ARG A 140 9.89 9.34 0.79
C ARG A 140 9.59 8.92 -0.65
N ASP A 141 10.53 8.24 -1.30
CA ASP A 141 10.37 7.79 -2.67
C ASP A 141 9.48 6.54 -2.70
N PHE A 142 8.68 6.41 -3.76
CA PHE A 142 7.86 5.23 -3.95
C PHE A 142 7.50 4.97 -5.39
N VAL A 143 7.18 3.71 -5.65
CA VAL A 143 6.46 3.27 -6.84
C VAL A 143 5.25 2.45 -6.38
N HIS A 144 4.03 2.94 -6.61
CA HIS A 144 2.83 2.13 -6.47
C HIS A 144 2.73 1.17 -7.65
N ILE A 145 2.57 -0.11 -7.35
CA ILE A 145 2.58 -1.22 -8.33
C ILE A 145 1.22 -1.93 -8.42
N GLY A 146 0.30 -1.59 -7.52
CA GLY A 146 -1.07 -2.06 -7.53
C GLY A 146 -1.88 -1.29 -6.49
N GLN A 147 -3.10 -0.89 -6.81
CA GLN A 147 -3.90 -0.06 -5.92
C GLN A 147 -5.40 -0.27 -6.15
N PHE A 148 -6.10 -0.59 -5.07
CA PHE A 148 -7.56 -0.53 -4.96
C PHE A 148 -7.91 0.87 -4.46
N LYS A 149 -8.38 1.71 -5.38
CA LYS A 149 -8.64 3.12 -5.13
C LYS A 149 -10.12 3.45 -5.37
N MET A 150 -10.69 4.27 -4.49
CA MET A 150 -12.06 4.79 -4.68
C MET A 150 -12.12 5.86 -5.77
N ASP A 151 -13.33 6.12 -6.27
CA ASP A 151 -13.56 7.21 -7.21
C ASP A 151 -13.52 8.58 -6.51
N LEU A 152 -13.09 9.63 -7.21
CA LEU A 152 -13.08 10.98 -6.64
C LEU A 152 -14.49 11.45 -6.24
N GLU A 153 -15.54 11.01 -6.95
CA GLU A 153 -16.92 11.28 -6.55
C GLU A 153 -17.26 10.69 -5.18
N HIS A 154 -16.82 9.44 -4.92
CA HIS A 154 -16.97 8.80 -3.61
C HIS A 154 -16.22 9.56 -2.52
N GLU A 155 -14.97 9.93 -2.80
CA GLU A 155 -14.14 10.60 -1.81
C GLU A 155 -14.74 11.94 -1.40
N LYS A 156 -15.28 12.73 -2.35
CA LYS A 156 -16.00 13.99 -2.08
C LYS A 156 -17.19 13.83 -1.12
N LEU A 157 -17.86 12.67 -1.13
CA LEU A 157 -18.99 12.39 -0.25
C LEU A 157 -18.56 11.90 1.13
N THR A 158 -17.35 11.36 1.27
CA THR A 158 -16.94 10.61 2.47
C THR A 158 -15.82 11.27 3.28
N ARG A 159 -14.98 12.13 2.70
CA ARG A 159 -13.81 12.68 3.42
C ARG A 159 -14.18 13.45 4.69
N SER A 160 -15.34 14.10 4.74
CA SER A 160 -15.81 14.83 5.94
C SER A 160 -16.00 13.93 7.17
N LEU A 161 -16.11 12.61 6.97
CA LEU A 161 -16.16 11.61 8.03
C LEU A 161 -14.78 11.34 8.66
N LEU A 162 -13.69 11.63 7.92
CA LEU A 162 -12.32 11.25 8.28
C LEU A 162 -11.42 12.45 8.58
N THR A 163 -11.72 13.61 8.01
CA THR A 163 -10.92 14.82 8.15
C THR A 163 -11.74 16.09 7.97
N SER A 164 -11.30 17.16 8.63
CA SER A 164 -11.82 18.52 8.39
C SER A 164 -11.03 19.27 7.31
N GLN A 165 -10.02 18.66 6.70
CA GLN A 165 -9.24 19.28 5.63
C GLN A 165 -10.06 19.38 4.35
N THR A 166 -9.94 20.51 3.66
CA THR A 166 -10.56 20.72 2.34
C THR A 166 -9.91 19.79 1.32
N ILE A 167 -10.73 19.10 0.53
CA ILE A 167 -10.25 18.27 -0.58
C ILE A 167 -9.75 19.20 -1.69
N ASP A 168 -8.45 19.15 -1.99
CA ASP A 168 -7.89 19.84 -3.15
C ASP A 168 -8.33 19.16 -4.47
N GLU A 169 -8.12 19.83 -5.61
CA GLU A 169 -8.57 19.32 -6.92
C GLU A 169 -7.97 17.96 -7.31
N PHE A 170 -6.81 17.60 -6.73
CA PHE A 170 -6.10 16.35 -6.98
C PHE A 170 -6.34 15.29 -5.90
N ASN A 171 -7.06 15.67 -4.85
CA ASN A 171 -7.34 14.91 -3.65
C ASN A 171 -6.07 14.32 -3.02
N VAL A 172 -5.05 15.17 -2.80
CA VAL A 172 -3.74 14.75 -2.27
C VAL A 172 -3.79 14.53 -0.76
N ALA A 173 -4.64 15.25 -0.06
CA ALA A 173 -4.64 15.29 1.40
C ALA A 173 -5.11 13.98 2.08
N CYS A 174 -6.02 13.23 1.45
CA CYS A 174 -6.63 12.05 2.08
C CYS A 174 -7.19 11.05 1.05
N PRO A 175 -6.40 10.57 0.08
CA PRO A 175 -6.89 9.65 -0.94
C PRO A 175 -7.37 8.34 -0.29
N GLU A 176 -8.54 7.83 -0.67
CA GLU A 176 -8.95 6.48 -0.27
C GLU A 176 -8.32 5.42 -1.18
N MET A 177 -7.21 4.88 -0.69
CA MET A 177 -6.57 3.68 -1.23
C MET A 177 -6.86 2.53 -0.27
N SER A 178 -8.00 1.88 -0.49
CA SER A 178 -8.56 0.82 0.36
C SER A 178 -7.57 -0.34 0.57
N PHE A 179 -6.73 -0.63 -0.42
CA PHE A 179 -5.56 -1.50 -0.29
C PHE A 179 -4.57 -1.21 -1.42
N PHE A 180 -3.27 -1.15 -1.15
CA PHE A 180 -2.26 -0.91 -2.18
C PHE A 180 -0.96 -1.65 -1.95
N PHE A 181 -0.19 -1.80 -3.02
CA PHE A 181 1.15 -2.35 -3.07
C PHE A 181 2.11 -1.24 -3.49
N SER A 182 3.21 -1.08 -2.75
CA SER A 182 4.16 0.00 -2.96
C SER A 182 5.58 -0.51 -2.81
N TRP A 183 6.37 -0.40 -3.86
CA TRP A 183 7.82 -0.54 -3.79
C TRP A 183 8.38 0.72 -3.10
N ARG A 184 9.13 0.49 -2.03
CA ARG A 184 9.82 1.46 -1.19
C ARG A 184 11.32 1.11 -1.12
N TYR A 185 12.10 1.99 -0.51
CA TYR A 185 13.57 1.89 -0.51
C TYR A 185 14.12 0.60 0.10
N ASP A 186 13.37 -0.08 0.97
CA ASP A 186 13.79 -1.31 1.66
C ASP A 186 12.94 -2.54 1.31
N GLY A 187 12.03 -2.45 0.33
CA GLY A 187 11.23 -3.59 -0.12
C GLY A 187 9.85 -3.21 -0.68
N ILE A 188 8.98 -4.19 -0.87
CA ILE A 188 7.58 -3.97 -1.24
C ILE A 188 6.71 -4.07 0.00
N TYR A 189 5.82 -3.09 0.14
CA TYR A 189 4.85 -2.96 1.21
C TYR A 189 3.45 -3.11 0.68
N VAL A 190 2.56 -3.61 1.53
CA VAL A 190 1.13 -3.36 1.41
C VAL A 190 0.69 -2.33 2.44
N GLY A 191 -0.36 -1.59 2.13
CA GLY A 191 -0.90 -0.56 3.01
C GLY A 191 -2.33 -0.18 2.66
N ARG A 192 -2.90 0.67 3.52
CA ARG A 192 -4.24 1.25 3.38
C ARG A 192 -4.22 2.71 3.79
N SER A 193 -5.01 3.54 3.13
CA SER A 193 -5.11 4.98 3.40
C SER A 193 -6.53 5.45 3.12
N GLY A 194 -7.02 6.40 3.91
CA GLY A 194 -8.34 7.01 3.72
C GLY A 194 -9.53 6.10 3.96
N VAL A 195 -9.36 4.99 4.71
CA VAL A 195 -10.45 4.07 5.12
C VAL A 195 -10.98 4.48 6.49
N SER A 196 -10.17 4.33 7.55
CA SER A 196 -10.54 4.73 8.92
C SER A 196 -9.85 6.02 9.37
N VAL A 197 -8.71 6.34 8.76
CA VAL A 197 -7.92 7.56 8.97
C VAL A 197 -7.29 7.96 7.63
N CYS A 198 -6.97 9.24 7.44
CA CYS A 198 -6.38 9.72 6.18
C CYS A 198 -5.01 9.10 5.91
N ASP A 199 -4.11 9.16 6.89
CA ASP A 199 -2.75 8.65 6.77
C ASP A 199 -2.53 7.50 7.75
N GLY A 200 -2.14 6.35 7.20
CA GLY A 200 -1.39 5.28 7.86
C GLY A 200 -2.01 4.61 9.09
N SER A 201 -2.20 3.30 8.98
CA SER A 201 -2.05 2.43 10.16
C SER A 201 -1.52 1.03 9.85
N ASP A 202 -1.66 0.54 8.60
CA ASP A 202 -1.35 -0.87 8.28
C ASP A 202 -0.32 -1.06 7.18
N TYR A 203 0.84 -0.41 7.29
CA TYR A 203 1.96 -0.69 6.40
C TYR A 203 2.67 -1.99 6.81
N LYS A 204 2.71 -2.98 5.92
CA LYS A 204 3.45 -4.22 6.14
C LYS A 204 4.38 -4.50 4.97
N ARG A 205 5.68 -4.64 5.24
CA ARG A 205 6.63 -5.14 4.24
C ARG A 205 6.32 -6.60 3.95
N ILE A 206 6.08 -6.91 2.69
CA ILE A 206 5.74 -8.26 2.20
C ILE A 206 6.88 -8.90 1.41
N ILE A 207 7.78 -8.11 0.84
CA ILE A 207 8.98 -8.57 0.13
C ILE A 207 10.15 -7.68 0.55
N THR A 208 11.27 -8.28 0.96
CA THR A 208 12.49 -7.55 1.29
C THR A 208 13.22 -7.11 0.04
N LEU A 209 13.99 -6.00 0.11
CA LEU A 209 14.70 -5.42 -1.04
C LEU A 209 15.44 -6.45 -1.91
N ASN A 210 16.19 -7.37 -1.30
CA ASN A 210 16.98 -8.40 -1.98
C ASN A 210 16.13 -9.43 -2.77
N ASN A 211 14.82 -9.43 -2.57
CA ASN A 211 13.88 -10.35 -3.19
C ASN A 211 12.90 -9.69 -4.16
N VAL A 212 13.01 -8.37 -4.35
CA VAL A 212 12.07 -7.59 -5.19
C VAL A 212 12.20 -7.95 -6.67
N LYS A 213 13.43 -8.04 -7.18
CA LYS A 213 13.73 -8.17 -8.61
C LYS A 213 14.03 -9.61 -9.02
N ASP A 214 14.05 -9.83 -10.34
CA ASP A 214 14.49 -11.06 -11.00
C ASP A 214 13.72 -12.32 -10.60
N LYS A 215 12.45 -12.16 -10.23
CA LYS A 215 11.54 -13.27 -9.97
C LYS A 215 10.10 -12.82 -10.09
N TRP A 216 9.26 -13.77 -10.45
CA TRP A 216 7.82 -13.57 -10.46
C TRP A 216 7.25 -13.69 -9.05
N HIS A 217 6.39 -12.76 -8.71
CA HIS A 217 5.63 -12.72 -7.47
C HIS A 217 4.15 -12.89 -7.79
N THR A 218 3.55 -13.95 -7.29
CA THR A 218 2.13 -14.26 -7.50
C THR A 218 1.34 -13.76 -6.30
N VAL A 219 0.45 -12.83 -6.54
CA VAL A 219 -0.47 -12.29 -5.54
C VAL A 219 -1.79 -13.05 -5.63
N LEU A 220 -2.26 -13.56 -4.50
CA LEU A 220 -3.63 -14.01 -4.31
C LEU A 220 -4.24 -13.24 -3.15
N LEU A 221 -5.40 -12.63 -3.39
CA LEU A 221 -6.15 -11.87 -2.40
C LEU A 221 -7.54 -12.46 -2.21
N ASN A 222 -8.01 -12.45 -0.97
CA ASN A 222 -9.42 -12.57 -0.63
C ASN A 222 -9.80 -11.35 0.19
N ILE A 223 -10.73 -10.56 -0.33
CA ILE A 223 -11.15 -9.31 0.31
C ILE A 223 -12.66 -9.26 0.40
N ASN A 224 -13.17 -8.90 1.58
CA ASN A 224 -14.53 -8.46 1.78
C ASN A 224 -14.57 -6.93 1.82
N TRP A 225 -15.10 -6.31 0.77
CA TRP A 225 -15.26 -4.85 0.63
C TRP A 225 -16.53 -4.36 1.34
N THR A 226 -16.35 -3.74 2.50
CA THR A 226 -17.44 -3.31 3.39
C THR A 226 -17.04 -2.09 4.23
N ASP A 227 -18.02 -1.29 4.62
CA ASP A 227 -17.87 -0.19 5.59
C ASP A 227 -18.24 -0.61 7.03
N GLN A 228 -18.44 -1.91 7.25
CA GLN A 228 -18.67 -2.54 8.55
C GLN A 228 -17.37 -3.12 9.14
N GLU A 229 -17.35 -3.35 10.45
CA GLU A 229 -16.17 -3.88 11.16
C GLU A 229 -15.90 -5.38 10.90
N ASP A 230 -16.72 -6.04 10.10
CA ASP A 230 -16.57 -7.44 9.70
C ASP A 230 -15.83 -7.64 8.37
N GLY A 231 -15.28 -6.55 7.81
CA GLY A 231 -14.43 -6.59 6.63
C GLY A 231 -13.15 -7.40 6.87
N LYS A 232 -12.61 -7.97 5.78
CA LYS A 232 -11.48 -8.90 5.84
C LYS A 232 -10.58 -8.71 4.64
N ILE A 233 -9.28 -8.81 4.84
CA ILE A 233 -8.28 -8.92 3.78
C ILE A 233 -7.37 -10.08 4.14
N LYS A 234 -7.23 -11.05 3.24
CA LYS A 234 -6.18 -12.07 3.27
C LYS A 234 -5.34 -11.95 2.01
N LEU A 235 -4.03 -11.99 2.18
CA LEU A 235 -3.06 -11.92 1.10
C LEU A 235 -2.08 -13.09 1.21
N TRP A 236 -2.04 -13.87 0.13
CA TRP A 236 -1.00 -14.85 -0.10
C TRP A 236 -0.05 -14.33 -1.17
N LEU A 237 1.24 -14.55 -0.93
CA LEU A 237 2.30 -14.27 -1.88
C LEU A 237 3.02 -15.59 -2.18
N ASN A 238 3.04 -15.99 -3.44
CA ASN A 238 3.58 -17.30 -3.86
C ASN A 238 3.03 -18.44 -3.00
N ASP A 239 1.70 -18.49 -2.89
CA ASP A 239 0.92 -19.49 -2.14
C ASP A 239 1.10 -19.49 -0.61
N GLN A 240 1.86 -18.54 -0.06
CA GLN A 240 2.06 -18.39 1.39
C GLN A 240 1.24 -17.22 1.95
N LEU A 241 0.42 -17.48 2.98
CA LEU A 241 -0.35 -16.44 3.67
C LEU A 241 0.60 -15.52 4.43
N ILE A 242 0.66 -14.26 4.02
CA ILE A 242 1.61 -13.28 4.57
C ILE A 242 0.95 -12.07 5.20
N TYR A 243 -0.34 -11.81 4.92
CA TYR A 243 -1.07 -10.70 5.54
C TYR A 243 -2.52 -11.07 5.77
N ARG A 244 -3.02 -10.69 6.95
CA ARG A 244 -4.41 -10.81 7.37
C ARG A 244 -4.82 -9.51 8.03
N PHE A 245 -6.01 -9.02 7.72
CA PHE A 245 -6.62 -7.87 8.35
C PHE A 245 -8.11 -8.11 8.57
N GLU A 246 -8.64 -7.57 9.67
CA GLU A 246 -10.06 -7.59 10.03
C GLU A 246 -10.49 -6.18 10.47
N GLY A 247 -11.66 -5.73 10.01
CA GLY A 247 -12.19 -4.38 10.21
C GLY A 247 -12.68 -3.78 8.89
N LYS A 248 -13.08 -2.50 8.93
CA LYS A 248 -13.53 -1.79 7.72
C LYS A 248 -12.49 -1.84 6.60
N THR A 249 -12.94 -2.11 5.38
CA THR A 249 -12.12 -2.12 4.16
C THR A 249 -12.44 -0.97 3.21
N ILE A 250 -13.57 -0.27 3.44
CA ILE A 250 -13.98 0.97 2.79
C ILE A 250 -14.42 1.97 3.88
N SER A 251 -14.21 3.27 3.68
CA SER A 251 -14.63 4.29 4.67
C SER A 251 -16.15 4.31 4.90
N LYS A 252 -16.91 4.37 3.81
CA LYS A 252 -18.38 4.35 3.78
C LYS A 252 -18.89 3.86 2.43
N ILE A 253 -19.91 3.00 2.42
CA ILE A 253 -20.63 2.68 1.17
C ILE A 253 -21.65 3.79 0.92
N VAL A 254 -21.51 4.48 -0.20
CA VAL A 254 -22.40 5.55 -0.66
C VAL A 254 -22.77 5.35 -2.13
N LYS A 255 -23.81 6.05 -2.57
CA LYS A 255 -24.25 6.05 -3.97
C LYS A 255 -23.80 7.31 -4.69
N ASN A 256 -23.56 7.20 -5.99
CA ASN A 256 -23.37 8.35 -6.86
C ASN A 256 -24.71 8.99 -7.28
N LYS A 257 -24.65 10.08 -8.04
CA LYS A 257 -25.83 10.78 -8.58
C LYS A 257 -26.77 9.92 -9.45
N ASN A 258 -26.28 8.78 -9.94
CA ASN A 258 -27.03 7.84 -10.77
C ASN A 258 -27.52 6.61 -9.96
N GLU A 259 -27.51 6.69 -8.62
CA GLU A 259 -27.94 5.63 -7.70
C GLU A 259 -27.06 4.35 -7.67
N TYR A 260 -25.89 4.36 -8.32
CA TYR A 260 -24.93 3.26 -8.22
C TYR A 260 -24.16 3.32 -6.91
N GLN A 261 -24.10 2.20 -6.19
CA GLN A 261 -23.15 2.06 -5.09
C GLN A 261 -21.72 2.07 -5.63
N MET A 262 -20.81 2.71 -4.90
CA MET A 262 -19.41 2.85 -5.29
C MET A 262 -18.51 1.96 -4.44
N GLY A 263 -17.71 1.13 -5.11
CA GLY A 263 -16.64 0.32 -4.53
C GLY A 263 -15.26 0.65 -5.13
N PRO A 264 -14.18 0.10 -4.57
CA PRO A 264 -12.84 0.31 -5.07
C PRO A 264 -12.64 -0.27 -6.47
N LYS A 265 -11.76 0.39 -7.22
CA LYS A 265 -11.32 0.03 -8.56
C LYS A 265 -9.84 -0.32 -8.52
N PHE A 266 -9.43 -1.36 -9.22
CA PHE A 266 -8.02 -1.77 -9.24
C PHE A 266 -7.27 -1.10 -10.38
N ARG A 267 -6.09 -0.57 -10.05
CA ARG A 267 -5.12 -0.01 -10.98
C ARG A 267 -3.76 -0.66 -10.74
N PHE A 268 -3.00 -0.87 -11.79
CA PHE A 268 -1.71 -1.56 -11.74
C PHE A 268 -0.76 -1.02 -12.81
N GLY A 269 0.54 -1.28 -12.65
CA GLY A 269 1.59 -0.70 -13.49
C GLY A 269 2.64 0.02 -12.63
N LEU A 270 2.96 1.25 -12.99
CA LEU A 270 3.96 2.10 -12.35
C LEU A 270 3.34 3.46 -12.04
N TYR A 271 3.15 3.78 -10.77
CA TYR A 271 2.92 5.17 -10.33
C TYR A 271 4.01 5.60 -9.37
N SER A 272 4.95 6.41 -9.85
CA SER A 272 6.13 6.79 -9.09
C SER A 272 6.09 8.23 -8.62
N GLN A 273 6.72 8.50 -7.48
CA GLN A 273 7.08 9.83 -7.00
C GLN A 273 8.47 9.75 -6.36
N GLY A 274 9.32 10.75 -6.62
CA GLY A 274 10.72 10.76 -6.18
C GLY A 274 11.70 10.23 -7.24
N GLU A 275 12.99 10.31 -6.93
CA GLU A 275 14.09 10.01 -7.85
C GLU A 275 14.35 8.50 -7.98
N ASN A 276 13.35 7.79 -8.50
CA ASN A 276 13.32 6.32 -8.57
C ASN A 276 14.11 5.74 -9.75
N GLY A 277 14.70 6.57 -10.62
CA GLY A 277 15.36 6.15 -11.86
C GLY A 277 14.42 5.47 -12.86
N ASP A 278 14.97 4.63 -13.73
CA ASP A 278 14.21 3.92 -14.76
C ASP A 278 13.59 2.65 -14.20
N GLN A 279 12.29 2.44 -14.39
CA GLN A 279 11.55 1.31 -13.82
C GLN A 279 10.94 0.46 -14.94
N VAL A 280 11.12 -0.85 -14.89
CA VAL A 280 10.54 -1.81 -15.84
C VAL A 280 9.85 -2.94 -15.08
N MET A 281 8.55 -3.11 -15.32
CA MET A 281 7.74 -4.13 -14.64
C MET A 281 6.83 -4.88 -15.60
N HIS A 282 6.64 -6.16 -15.33
CA HIS A 282 5.77 -7.04 -16.11
C HIS A 282 4.61 -7.53 -15.25
N TYR A 283 3.44 -7.66 -15.86
CA TYR A 283 2.22 -8.17 -15.22
C TYR A 283 1.56 -9.27 -16.04
N GLU A 284 1.06 -10.30 -15.39
CA GLU A 284 0.24 -11.36 -16.01
C GLU A 284 -0.75 -12.00 -15.03
N GLY A 285 -1.56 -12.94 -15.51
CA GLY A 285 -2.40 -13.79 -14.66
C GLY A 285 -3.48 -13.04 -13.87
N MET A 286 -3.99 -11.92 -14.41
CA MET A 286 -5.00 -11.10 -13.75
C MET A 286 -6.37 -11.77 -13.86
N LYS A 287 -6.98 -12.09 -12.71
CA LYS A 287 -8.35 -12.64 -12.66
C LYS A 287 -9.04 -12.28 -11.37
N ALA A 288 -10.35 -12.01 -11.43
CA ALA A 288 -11.21 -11.80 -10.27
C ALA A 288 -12.39 -12.76 -10.29
N GLU A 289 -12.70 -13.35 -9.13
CA GLU A 289 -13.76 -14.35 -8.97
C GLU A 289 -14.50 -14.18 -7.64
N LYS A 290 -15.70 -14.74 -7.54
CA LYS A 290 -16.47 -14.77 -6.28
C LYS A 290 -16.02 -15.86 -5.32
N SER A 291 -15.18 -16.81 -5.76
CA SER A 291 -14.63 -17.85 -4.89
C SER A 291 -13.27 -18.33 -5.39
N CYS A 292 -12.43 -18.82 -4.47
CA CYS A 292 -11.11 -19.36 -4.81
C CYS A 292 -11.20 -20.47 -5.87
N ASN A 293 -12.14 -21.42 -5.73
CA ASN A 293 -12.26 -22.56 -6.65
C ASN A 293 -12.54 -22.15 -8.10
N LYS A 294 -13.17 -20.99 -8.33
CA LYS A 294 -13.45 -20.46 -9.66
C LYS A 294 -12.22 -19.86 -10.34
N LEU A 295 -11.19 -19.50 -9.57
CA LEU A 295 -9.91 -19.08 -10.15
C LEU A 295 -9.28 -20.22 -10.95
N GLN A 296 -9.41 -21.47 -10.46
CA GLN A 296 -8.83 -22.69 -11.06
C GLN A 296 -7.29 -22.66 -11.18
N LEU A 297 -6.62 -21.81 -10.38
CA LEU A 297 -5.16 -21.61 -10.42
C LEU A 297 -4.45 -22.09 -9.15
N PHE A 298 -5.19 -22.37 -8.07
CA PHE A 298 -4.64 -22.64 -6.75
C PHE A 298 -5.29 -23.86 -6.11
N ASP A 299 -4.56 -24.56 -5.23
CA ASP A 299 -5.16 -25.52 -4.31
C ASP A 299 -5.88 -24.76 -3.19
N CYS A 300 -7.16 -24.47 -3.41
CA CYS A 300 -7.96 -23.72 -2.46
C CYS A 300 -8.14 -24.42 -1.12
N ASN A 301 -8.09 -25.77 -1.08
CA ASN A 301 -8.17 -26.51 0.19
C ASN A 301 -6.91 -26.28 1.03
N TYR A 302 -5.74 -26.18 0.38
CA TYR A 302 -4.50 -25.81 1.05
C TYR A 302 -4.49 -24.33 1.45
N ILE A 303 -4.78 -23.42 0.51
CA ILE A 303 -4.76 -21.96 0.72
C ILE A 303 -5.64 -21.56 1.90
N GLN A 304 -6.87 -22.08 1.98
CA GLN A 304 -7.85 -21.67 2.99
C GLN A 304 -7.55 -22.19 4.40
N LYS A 305 -6.70 -23.22 4.53
CA LYS A 305 -6.28 -23.77 5.83
C LYS A 305 -5.12 -23.01 6.49
N GLN A 306 -4.47 -22.10 5.76
CA GLN A 306 -3.36 -21.35 6.32
C GLN A 306 -3.85 -20.28 7.30
N GLU A 307 -3.09 -20.11 8.40
CA GLU A 307 -3.39 -19.13 9.44
C GLU A 307 -2.12 -18.38 9.86
N ILE A 308 -2.29 -17.09 10.12
CA ILE A 308 -1.30 -16.18 10.72
C ILE A 308 -2.04 -15.18 11.62
N ASP A 309 -1.32 -14.42 12.44
CA ASP A 309 -1.92 -13.36 13.24
C ASP A 309 -2.51 -12.24 12.38
N VAL A 310 -3.62 -11.67 12.85
CA VAL A 310 -4.30 -10.53 12.23
C VAL A 310 -3.49 -9.26 12.50
N VAL A 311 -3.22 -8.49 11.44
CA VAL A 311 -2.65 -7.14 11.54
C VAL A 311 -3.69 -6.25 12.22
N LYS A 312 -3.32 -5.70 13.38
CA LYS A 312 -4.16 -4.76 14.13
C LYS A 312 -3.91 -3.35 13.63
N THR A 313 -4.97 -2.61 13.31
CA THR A 313 -4.90 -1.18 13.08
C THR A 313 -4.51 -0.47 14.37
N ASN A 314 -3.32 0.10 14.42
CA ASN A 314 -3.01 1.09 15.45
C ASN A 314 -3.57 2.44 14.97
N PRO A 315 -4.48 3.10 15.71
CA PRO A 315 -4.87 4.45 15.38
C PRO A 315 -3.63 5.36 15.48
N ALA A 316 -3.12 5.80 14.33
CA ALA A 316 -2.11 6.84 14.11
C ALA A 316 -1.17 7.14 15.30
N ASP A 317 0.00 6.48 15.34
CA ASP A 317 1.17 7.07 16.00
C ASP A 317 1.97 7.80 14.90
N PRO A 318 2.04 9.15 14.90
CA PRO A 318 2.65 9.92 13.81
C PRO A 318 4.19 9.88 13.76
N ASP A 319 4.82 8.78 14.20
CA ASP A 319 6.28 8.69 14.34
C ASP A 319 6.85 7.29 14.02
N ASP A 320 6.31 6.55 13.04
CA ASP A 320 6.88 5.26 12.60
C ASP A 320 7.53 5.29 11.21
N GLY A 321 8.57 6.12 11.09
CA GLY A 321 9.63 5.85 10.12
C GLY A 321 10.40 4.57 10.48
N ASN A 322 9.92 3.43 9.99
CA ASN A 322 10.60 2.13 9.82
C ASN A 322 11.37 1.52 11.01
N GLN A 323 10.87 0.38 11.51
CA GLN A 323 11.73 -0.78 11.85
C GLN A 323 10.92 -2.09 11.87
N ILE A 324 11.33 -3.06 11.05
CA ILE A 324 10.92 -4.48 11.16
C ILE A 324 12.20 -5.25 11.48
N VAL A 325 12.28 -5.94 12.62
CA VAL A 325 12.35 -7.42 12.77
C VAL A 325 12.23 -7.79 14.27
N GLY A 326 11.25 -8.64 14.62
CA GLY A 326 11.39 -9.70 15.63
C GLY A 326 11.90 -9.36 17.04
N GLN A 327 11.09 -8.67 17.83
CA GLN A 327 10.77 -8.95 19.24
C GLN A 327 9.94 -7.75 19.70
N TYR A 328 8.76 -8.00 20.28
CA TYR A 328 7.98 -6.93 20.88
C TYR A 328 8.80 -6.35 22.04
N GLU A 329 9.41 -5.17 21.86
CA GLU A 329 9.81 -4.39 23.03
C GLU A 329 8.51 -3.88 23.68
N THR A 330 8.06 -4.60 24.70
CA THR A 330 6.99 -4.11 25.57
C THR A 330 7.51 -2.90 26.33
N ASN A 331 6.64 -2.17 27.01
CA ASN A 331 7.09 -1.11 27.93
C ASN A 331 7.86 -1.68 29.14
N ASP A 332 8.09 -2.99 29.19
CA ASP A 332 8.94 -3.68 30.16
C ASP A 332 10.39 -3.82 29.69
N ASP A 333 10.68 -3.54 28.42
CA ASP A 333 12.05 -3.52 27.91
C ASP A 333 12.82 -2.32 28.49
N GLN A 334 13.87 -2.59 29.26
CA GLN A 334 14.69 -1.57 29.91
C GLN A 334 15.32 -0.59 28.91
N ALA A 335 15.77 -1.04 27.73
CA ALA A 335 16.34 -0.17 26.72
C ALA A 335 15.29 0.80 26.16
N LYS A 336 14.04 0.34 26.00
CA LYS A 336 12.92 1.21 25.64
C LYS A 336 12.62 2.22 26.76
N ARG A 337 12.62 1.78 28.02
CA ARG A 337 12.42 2.67 29.18
C ARG A 337 13.45 3.79 29.21
N ASP A 338 14.73 3.43 29.02
CA ASP A 338 15.84 4.38 29.00
C ASP A 338 15.72 5.39 27.86
N ARG A 339 15.33 4.96 26.65
CA ARG A 339 15.09 5.87 25.51
C ARG A 339 13.96 6.85 25.79
N ILE A 340 12.87 6.38 26.40
CA ILE A 340 11.73 7.22 26.76
C ILE A 340 12.11 8.25 27.82
N ILE A 341 12.82 7.83 28.87
CA ILE A 341 13.32 8.71 29.94
C ILE A 341 14.27 9.76 29.37
N ASN A 342 15.25 9.36 28.56
CA ASN A 342 16.19 10.28 27.93
C ASN A 342 15.50 11.30 27.03
N THR A 343 14.50 10.87 26.27
CA THR A 343 13.71 11.75 25.41
C THR A 343 12.89 12.76 26.24
N LEU A 344 12.26 12.31 27.32
CA LEU A 344 11.51 13.17 28.23
C LEU A 344 12.41 14.22 28.87
N ILE A 345 13.58 13.80 29.39
CA ILE A 345 14.58 14.71 29.99
C ILE A 345 15.01 15.76 28.96
N ASN A 346 15.38 15.34 27.75
CA ASN A 346 15.85 16.26 26.71
C ASN A 346 14.77 17.28 26.29
N LYS A 347 13.50 16.84 26.19
CA LYS A 347 12.37 17.73 25.85
C LYS A 347 12.11 18.77 26.95
N ILE A 348 12.04 18.33 28.21
CA ILE A 348 11.82 19.25 29.35
C ILE A 348 12.98 20.25 29.46
N THR A 349 14.23 19.77 29.38
CA THR A 349 15.43 20.62 29.41
C THR A 349 15.38 21.68 28.32
N LYS A 350 15.11 21.29 27.07
CA LYS A 350 15.01 22.22 25.94
C LYS A 350 13.95 23.30 26.18
N ASP A 351 12.81 22.95 26.77
CA ASP A 351 11.71 23.89 27.01
C ASP A 351 11.94 24.82 28.20
N ILE A 352 12.72 24.41 29.21
CA ILE A 352 13.17 25.29 30.30
C ILE A 352 14.24 26.25 29.77
N SER A 353 15.24 25.75 29.04
CA SER A 353 16.36 26.56 28.52
C SER A 353 15.90 27.71 27.61
N LYS A 354 14.77 27.59 26.90
CA LYS A 354 14.20 28.69 26.09
C LYS A 354 13.90 29.97 26.89
N LYS A 355 13.75 29.88 28.22
CA LYS A 355 13.31 30.98 29.08
C LYS A 355 14.15 31.10 30.37
N SER A 356 15.37 30.57 30.36
CA SER A 356 16.27 30.56 31.51
C SER A 356 17.66 31.03 31.08
N ASN A 357 18.35 31.77 31.96
CA ASN A 357 19.75 32.15 31.78
C ASN A 357 20.72 31.14 32.43
N SER A 358 20.21 30.07 33.03
CA SER A 358 21.03 29.03 33.67
C SER A 358 21.69 28.11 32.65
N ASN A 359 22.80 27.48 33.06
CA ASN A 359 23.50 26.50 32.23
C ASN A 359 22.56 25.33 31.88
N LYS A 360 22.58 24.92 30.62
CA LYS A 360 21.80 23.80 30.09
C LYS A 360 22.11 22.47 30.80
N ASP A 361 23.36 22.27 31.23
CA ASP A 361 23.76 21.05 31.94
C ASP A 361 23.21 21.01 33.37
N ASP A 362 23.12 22.16 34.04
CA ASP A 362 22.48 22.27 35.36
C ASP A 362 20.97 21.99 35.26
N ILE A 363 20.33 22.55 34.22
CA ILE A 363 18.92 22.28 33.93
C ILE A 363 18.73 20.79 33.63
N LYS A 364 19.58 20.18 32.81
CA LYS A 364 19.49 18.75 32.46
C LYS A 364 19.65 17.85 33.69
N THR A 365 20.61 18.18 34.56
CA THR A 365 20.87 17.44 35.81
C THR A 365 19.67 17.52 36.75
N TRP A 366 19.07 18.70 36.89
CA TRP A 366 17.85 18.87 37.67
C TRP A 366 16.67 18.10 37.08
N VAL A 367 16.45 18.19 35.76
CA VAL A 367 15.37 17.45 35.09
C VAL A 367 15.54 15.94 35.27
N ALA A 368 16.76 15.42 35.09
CA ALA A 368 17.05 14.01 35.31
C ALA A 368 16.75 13.58 36.75
N THR A 369 17.12 14.41 37.73
CA THR A 369 16.82 14.16 39.14
C THR A 369 15.32 14.13 39.42
N GLU A 370 14.52 14.98 38.77
CA GLU A 370 13.07 14.99 38.94
C GLU A 370 12.39 13.83 38.23
N VAL A 371 12.84 13.44 37.04
CA VAL A 371 12.29 12.30 36.29
C VAL A 371 12.62 10.98 36.99
N ASN A 372 13.80 10.84 37.57
CA ASN A 372 14.22 9.61 38.28
C ASN A 372 13.46 9.36 39.59
N LYS A 373 12.65 10.32 40.06
CA LYS A 373 11.75 10.15 41.23
C LYS A 373 10.40 9.53 40.86
N LEU A 374 10.10 9.43 39.56
CA LEU A 374 8.80 9.00 39.07
C LEU A 374 8.73 7.49 38.96
N ASP A 375 7.54 6.95 39.20
CA ASP A 375 7.29 5.52 39.04
C ASP A 375 6.98 5.20 37.58
N TRP A 376 7.60 4.15 37.04
CA TRP A 376 7.47 3.84 35.62
C TRP A 376 6.01 3.50 35.26
N ASP A 377 5.43 2.51 35.93
CA ASP A 377 4.10 1.96 35.59
C ASP A 377 2.99 2.98 35.83
N LYS A 378 3.17 3.84 36.82
CA LYS A 378 2.19 4.86 37.20
C LYS A 378 2.31 6.16 36.42
N ASP A 379 3.52 6.66 36.20
CA ASP A 379 3.75 8.03 35.74
C ASP A 379 4.31 8.10 34.31
N LEU A 380 4.98 7.03 33.83
CA LEU A 380 5.78 7.08 32.59
C LEU A 380 5.40 6.06 31.53
N ASP A 381 4.70 4.98 31.84
CA ASP A 381 4.33 3.92 30.90
C ASP A 381 3.46 4.44 29.74
N LYS A 382 2.49 5.31 30.06
CA LYS A 382 1.52 5.85 29.09
C LYS A 382 1.94 7.22 28.58
N SER A 383 1.80 7.42 27.27
CA SER A 383 2.15 8.68 26.60
C SER A 383 1.44 9.91 27.18
N LYS A 384 0.15 9.77 27.56
CA LYS A 384 -0.63 10.84 28.20
C LYS A 384 -0.05 11.28 29.54
N ASP A 385 0.48 10.35 30.32
CA ASP A 385 1.01 10.60 31.65
C ASP A 385 2.39 11.27 31.54
N ARG A 386 3.23 10.81 30.60
CA ARG A 386 4.48 11.51 30.22
C ARG A 386 4.27 12.95 29.76
N LYS A 387 3.20 13.21 28.98
CA LYS A 387 2.86 14.58 28.55
C LYS A 387 2.50 15.45 29.75
N LYS A 388 1.68 14.93 30.68
CA LYS A 388 1.32 15.62 31.93
C LYS A 388 2.55 15.91 32.79
N ILE A 389 3.42 14.92 32.99
CA ILE A 389 4.68 15.06 33.71
C ILE A 389 5.58 16.11 33.05
N ARG A 390 5.75 16.07 31.73
CA ARG A 390 6.53 17.06 30.98
C ARG A 390 6.03 18.47 31.27
N ASP A 391 4.73 18.70 31.12
CA ASP A 391 4.15 20.04 31.29
C ASP A 391 4.27 20.52 32.75
N GLN A 392 4.11 19.62 33.72
CA GLN A 392 4.33 19.90 35.15
C GLN A 392 5.79 20.27 35.47
N LEU A 393 6.74 19.44 35.04
CA LEU A 393 8.17 19.63 35.29
C LEU A 393 8.72 20.83 34.53
N THR A 394 8.27 21.10 33.30
CA THR A 394 8.64 22.32 32.57
C THR A 394 8.13 23.57 33.29
N LYS A 395 6.91 23.55 33.83
CA LYS A 395 6.38 24.69 34.61
C LYS A 395 7.14 24.89 35.91
N LYS A 396 7.49 23.80 36.62
CA LYS A 396 8.31 23.84 37.83
C LYS A 396 9.71 24.35 37.54
N GLY A 397 10.38 23.80 36.53
CA GLY A 397 11.73 24.18 36.13
C GLY A 397 11.85 25.63 35.68
N LYS A 398 10.86 26.16 34.95
CA LYS A 398 10.80 27.59 34.60
C LYS A 398 10.67 28.53 35.80
N LYS A 399 10.22 28.04 36.97
CA LYS A 399 10.23 28.80 38.22
C LYS A 399 11.56 28.65 38.95
N THR A 400 12.13 27.45 38.95
CA THR A 400 13.41 27.14 39.59
C THR A 400 14.59 27.86 38.93
N PHE A 401 14.60 27.94 37.60
CA PHE A 401 15.70 28.47 36.79
C PHE A 401 15.37 29.82 36.14
N LYS A 402 14.42 30.56 36.73
CA LYS A 402 13.95 31.83 36.18
C LYS A 402 14.99 32.93 36.35
#